data_AF-A0A4Q2RFX4-F1
#
_entry.id   AF-A0A4Q2RFX4-F1
#
_cell.length_a   1.000
_cell.length_b   1.000
_cell.length_c   1.000
_cell.angle_alpha   90.00
_cell.angle_beta   90.00
_cell.angle_gamma   90.00
#
_symmetry.space_group_name_H-M   'P 1'
#
loop_
_entity.id
_entity.type
_entity.pdbx_description
1 polymer ?
#
loop_
_entity_poly.entity_id
_entity_poly.type
_entity_poly.pdbx_seq_one_letter_code
_entity_poly.pdbx_strand_id
1 'polypeptide(L)' 'MDWQTEWTKTQQELSAASRNEHWWKCLPEERRSILGRTEYRKQCRLARQRLKSADERCRKLIRSRRESTH' A
#
# COMPACT_ATOMS: atom_id res chain seq x y z
N MET A 1 -19.86 -12.44 -3.21
CA MET A 1 -19.44 -11.02 -3.22
C MET A 1 -19.21 -10.61 -4.66
N ASP A 2 -19.55 -9.38 -5.04
CA ASP A 2 -19.29 -8.86 -6.38
C ASP A 2 -17.78 -8.61 -6.56
N TRP A 3 -17.17 -9.35 -7.50
CA TRP A 3 -15.75 -9.24 -7.80
C TRP A 3 -15.36 -7.81 -8.20
N GLN A 4 -16.24 -7.09 -8.92
CA GLN A 4 -15.95 -5.72 -9.36
C GLN A 4 -15.84 -4.77 -8.17
N THR A 5 -16.74 -4.88 -7.20
CA THR A 5 -16.71 -4.11 -5.95
C THR A 5 -15.45 -4.41 -5.14
N GLU A 6 -15.11 -5.69 -4.95
CA GLU A 6 -13.91 -6.11 -4.20
C GLU A 6 -12.61 -5.68 -4.88
N TRP A 7 -12.55 -5.80 -6.21
CA TRP A 7 -11.45 -5.33 -7.04
C TRP A 7 -11.24 -3.82 -6.91
N THR A 8 -12.31 -3.04 -7.06
CA THR A 8 -12.27 -1.58 -6.97
C THR A 8 -11.76 -1.13 -5.61
N LYS A 9 -12.29 -1.71 -4.52
CA LYS A 9 -11.81 -1.42 -3.16
C LYS A 9 -10.33 -1.72 -3.01
N THR A 10 -9.89 -2.88 -3.48
CA THR A 10 -8.50 -3.31 -3.33
C THR A 10 -7.55 -2.43 -4.15
N GLN A 11 -7.95 -1.97 -5.33
CA GLN A 11 -7.21 -0.97 -6.10
C GLN A 11 -7.12 0.38 -5.39
N GLN A 12 -8.22 0.87 -4.80
CA GLN A 12 -8.20 2.12 -4.03
C GLN A 12 -7.24 2.03 -2.84
N GLU A 13 -7.22 0.89 -2.14
CA GLU A 13 -6.28 0.64 -1.04
C GLU A 13 -4.82 0.63 -1.52
N LEU A 14 -4.54 0.03 -2.68
CA LEU A 14 -3.21 0.05 -3.29
C LEU A 14 -2.78 1.48 -3.64
N SER A 15 -3.65 2.26 -4.28
CA SER A 15 -3.37 3.66 -4.61
C SER A 15 -3.14 4.51 -3.36
N ALA A 16 -3.92 4.29 -2.28
CA ALA A 16 -3.73 4.98 -1.01
C ALA A 16 -2.39 4.61 -0.34
N ALA A 17 -2.05 3.32 -0.32
CA ALA A 17 -0.78 2.84 0.24
C ALA A 17 0.43 3.38 -0.55
N SER A 18 0.32 3.45 -1.88
CA SER A 18 1.36 4.01 -2.76
C SER A 18 1.59 5.49 -2.48
N ARG A 19 0.51 6.29 -2.40
CA ARG A 19 0.61 7.72 -2.04
C ARG A 19 1.24 7.93 -0.67
N ASN A 20 0.89 7.10 0.31
CA ASN A 20 1.45 7.17 1.66
C ASN A 20 2.96 6.85 1.65
N GLU A 21 3.38 5.78 0.97
CA GLU A 21 4.79 5.41 0.85
C GLU A 21 5.62 6.51 0.16
N HIS A 22 5.07 7.10 -0.91
CA HIS A 22 5.68 8.22 -1.59
C HIS A 22 5.79 9.46 -0.69
N TRP A 23 4.74 9.78 0.08
CA TRP A 23 4.75 10.90 1.02
C TRP A 23 5.88 10.78 2.04
N TRP A 24 6.08 9.58 2.61
CA TRP A 24 7.19 9.36 3.54
C TRP A 24 8.55 9.53 2.87
N LYS A 25 8.74 9.07 1.63
CA LYS A 25 10.00 9.28 0.88
C LYS A 25 10.28 10.75 0.59
N CYS A 26 9.24 11.51 0.25
CA CYS A 26 9.33 12.92 -0.10
C CYS A 26 9.22 13.86 1.10
N LEU A 27 9.14 13.32 2.33
CA LEU A 27 9.01 14.12 3.54
C LEU A 27 10.21 15.07 3.69
N PRO A 28 10.03 16.39 3.87
CA PRO A 28 11.13 17.33 4.05
C PRO A 28 11.96 17.06 5.32
N GLU A 29 13.24 17.44 5.31
CA GLU A 29 14.16 17.20 6.43
C GLU A 29 13.69 17.82 7.75
N GLU A 30 13.13 19.03 7.72
CA GLU A 30 12.55 19.70 8.88
C GLU A 30 11.48 18.84 9.57
N ARG A 31 10.61 18.22 8.77
CA ARG A 31 9.56 17.31 9.27
C ARG A 31 10.13 15.96 9.73
N ARG A 32 11.17 15.46 9.05
CA ARG A 32 11.89 14.24 9.48
C ARG A 32 12.59 14.44 10.83
N SER A 33 13.15 15.62 11.06
CA SER A 33 13.87 15.99 12.28
C SER A 33 12.93 15.95 13.49
N ILE A 34 11.71 16.48 13.35
CA ILE A 34 10.67 16.46 14.40
C ILE A 34 10.33 15.03 14.85
N LEU A 35 10.26 14.08 13.93
CA LEU A 35 9.98 12.67 14.25
C LEU A 35 11.20 11.95 14.84
N GLY A 36 12.41 12.41 14.54
CA GLY A 36 13.64 11.70 14.80
C GLY A 36 13.91 10.55 13.82
N ARG A 37 15.19 10.20 13.68
CA ARG A 37 15.68 9.24 12.67
C ARG A 37 15.05 7.85 12.80
N THR A 38 14.87 7.37 14.02
CA THR A 38 14.35 6.02 14.31
C THR A 38 12.87 5.92 13.95
N GLU A 39 12.06 6.89 14.39
CA GLU A 39 10.62 6.87 14.12
C GLU A 39 10.35 7.08 12.63
N TYR A 40 11.06 8.00 11.96
CA TYR A 40 10.95 8.16 10.52
C TYR A 40 11.23 6.85 9.76
N ARG A 41 12.31 6.15 10.09
CA ARG A 41 12.63 4.84 9.49
C ARG A 41 11.55 3.79 9.74
N LYS A 42 10.99 3.76 10.96
CA LYS A 42 9.88 2.87 11.31
C LYS A 42 8.64 3.16 10.46
N GLN A 43 8.27 4.43 10.31
CA GLN A 43 7.14 4.85 9.48
C GLN A 43 7.34 4.51 8.00
N CYS A 44 8.53 4.76 7.44
CA CYS A 44 8.88 4.33 6.08
C CYS A 44 8.75 2.81 5.90
N ARG A 45 9.23 2.01 6.87
CA ARG A 45 9.12 0.55 6.84
C ARG A 45 7.66 0.10 6.86
N LEU A 46 6.85 0.68 7.73
CA LEU A 46 5.42 0.38 7.84
C LEU A 46 4.68 0.74 6.55
N ALA A 47 4.95 1.92 5.96
CA ALA A 47 4.36 2.33 4.70
C ALA A 47 4.70 1.37 3.55
N ARG A 48 5.97 0.95 3.46
CA ARG A 48 6.41 -0.06 2.47
C ARG A 48 5.75 -1.41 2.69
N GLN A 49 5.63 -1.88 3.94
CA GLN A 49 4.95 -3.13 4.24
C GLN A 49 3.47 -3.08 3.83
N ARG A 50 2.77 -1.99 4.14
CA ARG A 50 1.38 -1.78 3.72
C ARG A 50 1.21 -1.78 2.21
N LEU A 51 2.11 -1.11 1.48
CA LEU A 51 2.13 -1.13 0.02
C LEU A 51 2.30 -2.54 -0.53
N LYS A 52 3.28 -3.30 -0.02
CA LYS A 52 3.52 -4.69 -0.43
C LYS A 52 2.29 -5.57 -0.17
N SER A 53 1.67 -5.45 0.99
CA SER A 53 0.47 -6.23 1.34
C SER A 53 -0.76 -5.84 0.50
N ALA A 54 -0.91 -4.56 0.12
CA ALA A 54 -1.96 -4.15 -0.81
C ALA A 54 -1.74 -4.71 -2.21
N ASP A 55 -0.50 -4.67 -2.72
CA ASP A 55 -0.13 -5.22 -4.03
C ASP A 55 -0.36 -6.74 -4.09
N GLU A 56 0.02 -7.46 -3.03
CA GLU A 56 -0.21 -8.90 -2.92
C GLU A 56 -1.70 -9.24 -2.96
N ARG A 57 -2.56 -8.44 -2.32
CA ARG A 57 -4.02 -8.61 -2.37
C ARG A 57 -4.56 -8.40 -3.78
N CYS A 58 -4.11 -7.37 -4.50
CA CYS A 58 -4.46 -7.20 -5.92
C CYS A 58 -4.09 -8.44 -6.75
N ARG A 59 -2.85 -8.95 -6.59
CA ARG A 59 -2.38 -10.14 -7.32
C ARG A 59 -3.21 -11.38 -6.98
N LYS A 60 -3.54 -11.57 -5.71
CA LYS A 60 -4.36 -12.69 -5.24
C LYS A 60 -5.76 -12.64 -5.85
N LEU A 61 -6.42 -11.48 -5.86
CA LEU A 61 -7.74 -11.32 -6.49
C LEU A 61 -7.72 -11.62 -7.99
N ILE A 62 -6.70 -11.16 -8.72
CA ILE A 62 -6.55 -11.48 -10.14
C ILE A 62 -6.39 -12.99 -10.33
N ARG A 63 -5.57 -13.65 -9.51
CA ARG A 63 -5.34 -15.10 -9.58
C ARG A 63 -6.63 -15.87 -9.33
N SER A 64 -7.34 -15.57 -8.23
CA SER A 64 -8.60 -16.23 -7.90
C SER A 64 -9.67 -16.02 -8.97
N ARG A 65 -9.70 -14.83 -9.60
CA ARG A 65 -10.61 -14.57 -10.73
C ARG A 65 -10.32 -15.47 -11.93
N ARG A 66 -9.05 -15.62 -12.30
CA ARG A 66 -8.62 -16.51 -13.40
C ARG A 66 -9.00 -17.95 -13.10
N GLU A 67 -8.67 -18.44 -11.90
CA GLU A 67 -9.00 -19.80 -11.46
C GLU A 67 -10.50 -20.08 -11.45
N SER A 68 -11.35 -19.08 -11.15
CA SER A 68 -12.82 -19.25 -11.14
C SER A 68 -13.47 -19.14 -12.52
N THR A 69 -12.71 -18.75 -13.55
CA THR A 69 -13.22 -18.61 -14.94
C THR A 69 -12.86 -19.82 -15.81
N HIS A 70 -11.99 -20.69 -15.31
CA HIS A 70 -11.63 -21.98 -15.89
C HIS A 70 -12.41 -23.11 -15.23
#